data_AF-A0A2U9B5R2-F1
#
_entry.id   AF-A0A2U9B5R2-F1
#
_cell.length_a   1.000
_cell.length_b   1.000
_cell.length_c   1.000
_cell.angle_alpha   90.00
_cell.angle_beta   90.00
_cell.angle_gamma   90.00
#
_symmetry.space_group_name_H-M   'P 1'
#
loop_
_entity.id
_entity.type
_entity.pdbx_description
1 polymer ?
#
loop_
_entity_poly.entity_id
_entity_poly.type
_entity_poly.pdbx_seq_one_letter_code
_entity_poly.pdbx_strand_id
1 'polypeptide(L)'
;MSSRYQIVVQGEASETDSDDEVYITSLSPPQTASVGAKVPGEAPETDSDEGEEQGDRAPAVSQESAQILRRDLPPLIVVRDHPDIQSIVEDRPSPTHRPHGDTLLQLKLQESNSRLYHDVSQTVRQVYSVATREVRSATAQLNTSQSAIINASHSIRLILDDLKAVSEKIDIITSCQILPDINISNPKDYTAPVP
;
A
#
# COMPACT_ATOMS: atom_id res chain seq x y z
N MET A 1 -21.57 21.58 43.34
CA MET A 1 -22.26 20.74 42.34
C MET A 1 -22.03 21.37 40.99
N SER A 2 -21.22 20.74 40.13
CA SER A 2 -20.67 21.32 38.90
C SER A 2 -21.61 21.01 37.72
N SER A 3 -22.25 22.04 37.17
CA SER A 3 -23.02 21.95 35.93
C SER A 3 -22.07 22.00 34.74
N ARG A 4 -21.84 20.85 34.09
CA ARG A 4 -21.13 20.78 32.81
C ARG A 4 -22.10 21.21 31.71
N TYR A 5 -21.83 22.36 31.09
CA TYR A 5 -22.54 22.78 29.88
C TYR A 5 -21.99 21.97 28.70
N GLN A 6 -22.89 21.29 27.97
CA GLN A 6 -22.56 20.60 26.73
C GLN A 6 -22.43 21.65 25.61
N ILE A 7 -21.22 21.86 25.13
CA ILE A 7 -20.97 22.71 23.95
C ILE A 7 -21.27 21.84 22.72
N VAL A 8 -22.33 22.17 21.99
CA VAL A 8 -22.68 21.51 20.73
C VAL A 8 -22.32 22.47 19.60
N VAL A 9 -21.30 22.15 18.80
CA VAL A 9 -20.92 22.93 17.62
C VAL A 9 -21.78 22.45 16.45
N GLN A 10 -22.55 23.35 15.86
CA GLN A 10 -23.44 23.04 14.75
C GLN A 10 -22.61 22.75 13.49
N GLY A 11 -22.44 21.47 13.14
CA GLY A 11 -21.68 21.02 11.97
C GLY A 11 -20.64 19.94 12.23
N GLU A 12 -20.37 19.59 13.49
CA GLU A 12 -19.49 18.45 13.82
C GLU A 12 -20.34 17.20 14.07
N ALA A 13 -19.99 16.07 13.45
CA ALA A 13 -20.63 14.79 13.69
C ALA A 13 -20.14 14.24 15.04
N SER A 14 -21.07 13.92 15.95
CA SER A 14 -20.74 13.24 17.21
C SER A 14 -20.19 11.85 16.90
N GLU A 15 -18.89 11.64 17.11
CA GLU A 15 -18.28 10.32 17.07
C GLU A 15 -18.95 9.44 18.14
N THR A 16 -19.67 8.41 17.68
CA THR A 16 -20.18 7.33 18.53
C THR A 16 -19.22 6.15 18.34
N ASP A 17 -18.29 5.96 19.27
CA ASP A 17 -17.45 4.76 19.34
C ASP A 17 -18.33 3.58 19.73
N SER A 18 -18.65 2.74 18.74
CA SER A 18 -19.39 1.49 18.94
C SER A 18 -18.77 0.42 18.05
N ASP A 19 -17.75 -0.24 18.58
CA ASP A 19 -17.21 -1.49 18.05
C ASP A 19 -18.25 -2.60 18.19
N ASP A 20 -18.89 -2.97 17.08
CA ASP A 20 -19.71 -4.17 16.98
C ASP A 20 -19.22 -4.99 15.78
N GLU A 21 -18.30 -5.92 16.05
CA GLU A 21 -17.82 -6.88 15.06
C GLU A 21 -18.92 -7.90 14.73
N VAL A 22 -19.41 -7.90 13.49
CA VAL A 22 -20.28 -8.96 12.97
C VAL A 22 -19.65 -9.63 11.75
N TYR A 23 -19.09 -10.80 12.00
CA TYR A 23 -18.62 -11.75 11.00
C TYR A 23 -19.83 -12.32 10.25
N ILE A 24 -20.09 -11.88 9.01
CA ILE A 24 -21.06 -12.56 8.14
C ILE A 24 -20.40 -12.85 6.79
N THR A 25 -19.78 -14.02 6.74
CA THR A 25 -19.56 -14.75 5.49
C THR A 25 -20.92 -15.17 4.93
N SER A 26 -21.03 -15.11 3.59
CA SER A 26 -22.12 -15.61 2.73
C SER A 26 -23.48 -14.91 2.85
N LEU A 27 -23.81 -14.05 1.88
CA LEU A 27 -25.06 -14.03 1.10
C LEU A 27 -24.93 -13.05 -0.10
N SER A 28 -25.47 -13.42 -1.26
CA SER A 28 -25.36 -12.73 -2.56
C SER A 28 -25.92 -11.30 -2.57
N PRO A 29 -25.39 -10.38 -3.40
CA PRO A 29 -25.78 -8.96 -3.38
C PRO A 29 -27.17 -8.73 -3.99
N PRO A 30 -28.05 -7.94 -3.35
CA PRO A 30 -29.22 -7.40 -4.03
C PRO A 30 -28.81 -6.26 -4.95
N GLN A 31 -29.17 -6.39 -6.23
CA GLN A 31 -29.16 -5.29 -7.18
C GLN A 31 -30.20 -4.26 -6.74
N THR A 32 -29.75 -3.15 -6.17
CA THR A 32 -30.56 -1.92 -6.09
C THR A 32 -29.68 -0.72 -6.40
N ALA A 33 -29.87 -0.24 -7.63
CA ALA A 33 -29.61 1.09 -8.15
C ALA A 33 -28.82 2.05 -7.23
N SER A 34 -27.58 2.32 -7.63
CA SER A 34 -26.85 3.53 -7.28
C SER A 34 -27.63 4.75 -7.80
N VAL A 35 -28.61 5.21 -7.02
CA VAL A 35 -29.16 6.55 -7.17
C VAL A 35 -28.19 7.48 -6.46
N GLY A 36 -27.24 8.02 -7.23
CA GLY A 36 -26.31 9.03 -6.78
C GLY A 36 -27.06 10.23 -6.18
N ALA A 37 -26.67 10.60 -4.97
CA ALA A 37 -27.15 11.82 -4.33
C ALA A 37 -26.73 13.03 -5.19
N LYS A 38 -27.71 13.72 -5.77
CA LYS A 38 -27.48 14.90 -6.62
C LYS A 38 -27.15 16.10 -5.73
N VAL A 39 -25.87 16.43 -5.63
CA VAL A 39 -25.40 17.65 -4.96
C VAL A 39 -25.63 18.85 -5.89
N PRO A 40 -26.34 19.90 -5.45
CA PRO A 40 -26.50 21.12 -6.24
C PRO A 40 -25.13 21.84 -6.35
N GLY A 41 -24.51 21.79 -7.53
CA GLY A 41 -23.25 22.50 -7.81
C GLY A 41 -22.13 21.64 -8.42
N GLU A 42 -22.30 20.32 -8.50
CA GLU A 42 -21.32 19.45 -9.14
C GLU A 42 -21.57 19.38 -10.67
N ALA A 43 -20.53 19.63 -11.46
CA ALA A 43 -20.57 19.46 -12.91
C ALA A 43 -20.55 17.95 -13.25
N PRO A 44 -21.41 17.48 -14.16
CA PRO A 44 -21.45 16.05 -14.51
C PRO A 44 -20.15 15.63 -15.19
N GLU A 45 -19.51 14.58 -14.64
CA GLU A 45 -18.38 13.92 -15.30
C GLU A 45 -18.84 13.36 -16.64
N THR A 46 -18.12 13.73 -17.70
CA THR A 46 -18.41 13.28 -19.07
C THR A 46 -17.66 11.97 -19.28
N ASP A 47 -18.36 10.86 -19.15
CA ASP A 47 -17.88 9.55 -19.61
C ASP A 47 -18.08 9.48 -21.13
N SER A 48 -16.98 9.38 -21.88
CA SER A 48 -17.00 9.25 -23.33
C SER A 48 -15.83 8.36 -23.72
N ASP A 49 -16.06 7.05 -23.58
CA ASP A 49 -15.17 6.00 -24.06
C ASP A 49 -15.63 5.59 -25.47
N GLU A 50 -15.05 6.23 -26.50
CA GLU A 50 -15.17 5.79 -27.89
C GLU A 50 -13.76 5.68 -28.50
N GLY A 51 -13.20 4.47 -28.43
CA GLY A 51 -11.94 4.10 -29.05
C GLY A 51 -12.07 3.79 -30.55
N GLU A 52 -11.34 4.60 -31.33
CA GLU A 52 -10.59 4.32 -32.57
C GLU A 52 -11.34 3.99 -33.89
N GLU A 53 -11.25 4.91 -34.87
CA GLU A 53 -10.37 4.74 -36.05
C GLU A 53 -10.34 6.01 -36.96
N GLN A 54 -9.17 6.63 -37.01
CA GLN A 54 -8.44 7.21 -38.17
C GLN A 54 -9.21 7.92 -39.31
N GLY A 55 -8.97 9.23 -39.45
CA GLY A 55 -9.40 9.99 -40.64
C GLY A 55 -8.99 11.46 -40.65
N ASP A 56 -7.69 11.73 -40.80
CA ASP A 56 -7.07 12.88 -41.48
C ASP A 56 -7.94 14.15 -41.71
N ARG A 57 -8.00 15.06 -40.71
CA ARG A 57 -8.18 16.51 -40.96
C ARG A 57 -7.94 17.37 -39.72
N ALA A 58 -6.85 18.12 -39.70
CA ALA A 58 -6.72 19.33 -38.88
C ALA A 58 -6.79 20.58 -39.79
N PRO A 59 -7.17 21.76 -39.29
CA PRO A 59 -8.18 22.05 -38.28
C PRO A 59 -9.09 23.23 -38.72
N ALA A 60 -10.41 23.09 -38.59
CA ALA A 60 -11.36 24.22 -38.77
C ALA A 60 -11.74 24.90 -37.44
N VAL A 61 -11.00 24.66 -36.36
CA VAL A 61 -11.28 25.21 -35.01
C VAL A 61 -10.22 26.24 -34.57
N SER A 62 -9.26 26.57 -35.45
CA SER A 62 -8.15 27.47 -35.11
C SER A 62 -8.49 28.97 -35.26
N GLN A 63 -9.63 29.32 -35.88
CA GLN A 63 -9.99 30.73 -36.10
C GLN A 63 -10.71 31.39 -34.92
N GLU A 64 -11.48 30.64 -34.12
CA GLU A 64 -12.23 31.23 -33.00
C GLU A 64 -11.34 31.39 -31.75
N SER A 65 -10.49 30.40 -31.47
CA SER A 65 -9.49 30.43 -30.41
C SER A 65 -8.38 31.48 -30.65
N ALA A 66 -8.04 31.77 -31.91
CA ALA A 66 -7.10 32.83 -32.26
C ALA A 66 -7.69 34.25 -32.10
N GLN A 67 -9.01 34.41 -32.13
CA GLN A 67 -9.65 35.72 -31.93
C GLN A 67 -9.78 36.09 -30.45
N ILE A 68 -9.90 35.10 -29.56
CA ILE A 68 -9.96 35.32 -28.10
C ILE A 68 -8.59 35.75 -27.55
N LEU A 69 -7.50 35.25 -28.12
CA LEU A 69 -6.12 35.65 -27.77
C LEU A 69 -5.69 37.00 -28.39
N ARG A 70 -6.48 37.58 -29.30
CA ARG A 70 -6.12 38.80 -30.04
C ARG A 70 -6.55 40.09 -29.37
N ARG A 71 -7.38 40.05 -28.32
CA ARG A 71 -8.04 41.26 -27.82
C ARG A 71 -7.56 41.86 -26.50
N ASP A 72 -6.69 41.22 -25.73
CA ASP A 72 -6.26 41.82 -24.45
C ASP A 72 -4.82 41.53 -24.02
N LEU A 73 -3.92 41.15 -24.95
CA LEU A 73 -2.50 41.09 -24.61
C LEU A 73 -1.83 42.44 -24.93
N PRO A 74 -1.26 43.15 -23.93
CA PRO A 74 -0.44 44.31 -24.20
C PRO A 74 0.73 43.90 -25.10
N PRO A 75 1.16 44.76 -26.04
CA PRO A 75 2.15 44.41 -27.04
C PRO A 75 3.45 43.95 -26.38
N LEU A 76 4.00 42.82 -26.84
CA LEU A 76 5.33 42.34 -26.47
C LEU A 76 6.38 43.33 -27.00
N ILE A 77 6.93 44.14 -26.09
CA ILE A 77 8.03 45.06 -26.40
C ILE A 77 9.32 44.24 -26.43
N VAL A 78 9.82 43.96 -27.62
CA VAL A 78 11.13 43.34 -27.81
C VAL A 78 12.18 44.44 -27.80
N VAL A 79 12.87 44.61 -26.66
CA VAL A 79 14.05 45.48 -26.60
C VAL A 79 15.18 44.76 -27.33
N ARG A 80 15.38 45.10 -28.60
CA ARG A 80 16.60 44.75 -29.33
C ARG A 80 17.61 45.84 -29.08
N ASP A 81 18.69 45.52 -28.36
CA ASP A 81 19.88 46.37 -28.31
C ASP A 81 20.52 46.37 -29.70
N HIS A 82 20.08 47.28 -30.55
CA HIS A 82 20.72 47.62 -31.81
C HIS A 82 21.15 49.09 -31.69
N PRO A 83 22.46 49.39 -31.69
CA PRO A 83 22.96 50.73 -31.38
C PRO A 83 22.60 51.82 -32.40
N ASP A 84 21.87 51.50 -33.49
CA ASP A 84 21.66 52.40 -34.62
C ASP A 84 20.20 52.83 -34.88
N ILE A 85 19.28 52.66 -33.92
CA ILE A 85 17.89 53.14 -34.08
C ILE A 85 17.50 54.05 -32.91
N GLN A 86 17.54 55.37 -33.14
CA GLN A 86 16.98 56.37 -32.23
C GLN A 86 15.44 56.28 -32.25
N SER A 87 14.87 55.50 -31.34
CA SER A 87 13.43 55.49 -31.07
C SER A 87 13.06 56.73 -30.27
N ILE A 88 12.22 57.57 -30.87
CA ILE A 88 11.62 58.75 -30.24
C ILE A 88 10.87 58.31 -28.97
N VAL A 89 11.20 58.98 -27.88
CA VAL A 89 10.62 58.87 -26.55
C VAL A 89 9.14 59.26 -26.60
N GLU A 90 8.25 58.33 -26.29
CA GLU A 90 6.98 58.66 -25.65
C GLU A 90 7.10 58.21 -24.19
N ASP A 91 7.30 59.20 -23.31
CA ASP A 91 7.48 59.07 -21.87
C ASP A 91 6.17 58.63 -21.22
N ARG A 92 5.82 57.36 -21.39
CA ARG A 92 4.90 56.68 -20.49
C ARG A 92 5.75 56.01 -19.44
N PRO A 93 5.66 56.37 -18.15
CA PRO A 93 6.38 55.64 -17.11
C PRO A 93 5.91 54.19 -17.20
N SER A 94 6.80 53.32 -17.65
CA SER A 94 6.66 51.88 -17.53
C SER A 94 6.27 51.60 -16.09
N PRO A 95 5.26 50.75 -15.81
CA PRO A 95 4.97 50.37 -14.44
C PRO A 95 6.27 49.77 -13.92
N THR A 96 6.91 50.49 -13.02
CA THR A 96 8.07 50.01 -12.29
C THR A 96 7.65 48.66 -11.76
N HIS A 97 8.29 47.62 -12.29
CA HIS A 97 8.08 46.25 -11.85
C HIS A 97 8.48 46.23 -10.38
N ARG A 98 7.51 46.52 -9.50
CA ARG A 98 7.71 46.47 -8.06
C ARG A 98 8.29 45.09 -7.75
N PRO A 99 9.28 45.02 -6.85
CA PRO A 99 9.90 43.75 -6.54
C PRO A 99 8.78 42.78 -6.17
N HIS A 100 8.74 41.68 -6.92
CA HIS A 100 7.80 40.57 -6.78
C HIS A 100 7.45 40.28 -5.30
N GLY A 101 6.16 40.30 -4.94
CA GLY A 101 5.70 39.88 -3.61
C GLY A 101 4.50 40.60 -3.01
N ASP A 102 4.07 41.73 -3.56
CA ASP A 102 3.16 42.63 -2.80
C ASP A 102 1.67 42.31 -2.92
N THR A 103 1.26 41.38 -3.79
CA THR A 103 -0.16 41.01 -3.87
C THR A 103 -0.49 39.96 -2.80
N LEU A 104 -1.63 40.14 -2.12
CA LEU A 104 -2.11 39.17 -1.11
C LEU A 104 -2.19 37.74 -1.66
N LEU A 105 -2.54 37.60 -2.94
CA LEU A 105 -2.57 36.32 -3.63
C LEU A 105 -1.17 35.70 -3.74
N GLN A 106 -0.17 36.47 -4.13
CA GLN A 106 1.20 35.98 -4.26
C GLN A 106 1.78 35.58 -2.88
N LEU A 107 1.48 36.35 -1.83
CA LEU A 107 1.86 36.00 -0.46
C LEU A 107 1.17 34.71 0.00
N LYS A 108 -0.14 34.56 -0.25
CA LYS A 108 -0.91 33.35 0.11
C LYS A 108 -0.46 32.12 -0.67
N LEU A 109 -0.14 32.29 -1.95
CA LEU A 109 0.37 31.21 -2.78
C LEU A 109 1.74 30.75 -2.27
N GLN A 110 2.62 31.69 -1.94
CA GLN A 110 3.93 31.37 -1.36
C GLN A 110 3.80 30.68 0.01
N GLU A 111 2.92 31.17 0.88
CA GLU A 111 2.63 30.55 2.18
C GLU A 111 2.09 29.12 2.00
N SER A 112 1.07 28.93 1.16
CA SER A 112 0.48 27.62 0.92
C SER A 112 1.48 26.64 0.28
N ASN A 113 2.25 27.11 -0.70
CA ASN A 113 3.23 26.29 -1.40
C ASN A 113 4.37 25.85 -0.47
N SER A 114 4.86 26.74 0.41
CA SER A 114 5.86 26.40 1.42
C SER A 114 5.35 25.40 2.46
N ARG A 115 4.09 25.53 2.91
CA ARG A 115 3.45 24.55 3.79
C ARG A 115 3.31 23.20 3.11
N LEU A 116 2.81 23.18 1.88
CA LEU A 116 2.65 21.95 1.11
C LEU A 116 4.00 21.23 0.93
N TYR A 117 5.07 21.96 0.59
CA TYR A 117 6.41 21.37 0.48
C TYR A 117 6.89 20.76 1.79
N HIS A 118 6.63 21.43 2.91
CA HIS A 118 6.98 20.90 4.22
C HIS A 118 6.19 19.63 4.55
N ASP A 119 4.88 19.66 4.36
CA ASP A 119 3.97 18.55 4.69
C ASP A 119 4.25 17.32 3.81
N VAL A 120 4.47 17.53 2.51
CA VAL A 120 4.87 16.45 1.59
C VAL A 120 6.23 15.88 2.00
N SER A 121 7.22 16.75 2.29
CA SER A 121 8.54 16.30 2.73
C SER A 121 8.46 15.52 4.05
N GLN A 122 7.61 15.94 4.99
CA GLN A 122 7.46 15.27 6.27
C GLN A 122 6.77 13.91 6.10
N THR A 123 5.68 13.87 5.34
CA THR A 123 4.93 12.64 5.05
C THR A 123 5.83 11.60 4.39
N VAL A 124 6.59 11.98 3.35
CA VAL A 124 7.49 11.05 2.65
C VAL A 124 8.58 10.53 3.58
N ARG A 125 9.20 11.40 4.39
CA ARG A 125 10.21 10.98 5.37
C ARG A 125 9.62 10.02 6.40
N GLN A 126 8.42 10.29 6.90
CA GLN A 126 7.75 9.46 7.88
C GLN A 126 7.45 8.08 7.32
N VAL A 127 6.80 8.01 6.15
CA VAL A 127 6.49 6.73 5.48
C VAL A 127 7.75 5.92 5.23
N TYR A 128 8.82 6.54 4.69
CA TYR A 128 10.07 5.85 4.45
C TYR A 128 10.75 5.38 5.75
N SER A 129 10.71 6.18 6.80
CA SER A 129 11.28 5.82 8.11
C SER A 129 10.55 4.65 8.76
N VAL A 130 9.22 4.62 8.65
CA VAL A 130 8.37 3.54 9.16
C VAL A 130 8.63 2.27 8.36
N ALA A 131 8.58 2.34 7.03
CA ALA A 131 8.86 1.20 6.16
C ALA A 131 10.26 0.63 6.42
N THR A 132 11.27 1.48 6.58
CA THR A 132 12.64 1.04 6.90
C THR A 132 12.70 0.32 8.24
N ARG A 133 12.00 0.82 9.26
CA ARG A 133 11.92 0.18 10.58
C ARG A 133 11.22 -1.17 10.50
N GLU A 134 10.13 -1.26 9.75
CA GLU A 134 9.38 -2.51 9.55
C GLU A 134 10.22 -3.56 8.82
N VAL A 135 10.93 -3.18 7.75
CA VAL A 135 11.85 -4.09 7.05
C VAL A 135 12.94 -4.61 7.98
N ARG A 136 13.53 -3.75 8.82
CA ARG A 136 14.53 -4.18 9.82
C ARG A 136 13.92 -5.13 10.85
N SER A 137 12.72 -4.84 11.34
CA SER A 137 12.00 -5.70 12.28
C SER A 137 11.71 -7.07 11.68
N ALA A 138 11.16 -7.11 10.46
CA ALA A 138 10.90 -8.34 9.73
C ALA A 138 12.20 -9.15 9.50
N THR A 139 13.29 -8.48 9.14
CA THR A 139 14.61 -9.11 8.98
C THR A 139 15.10 -9.74 10.29
N ALA A 140 14.93 -9.06 11.42
CA ALA A 140 15.30 -9.59 12.73
C ALA A 140 14.44 -10.82 13.13
N GLN A 141 13.14 -10.78 12.84
CA GLN A 141 12.23 -11.91 13.05
C GLN A 141 12.62 -13.11 12.17
N LEU A 142 12.96 -12.87 10.90
CA LEU A 142 13.43 -13.92 9.99
C LEU A 142 14.73 -14.56 10.48
N ASN A 143 15.70 -13.78 10.95
CA ASN A 143 16.94 -14.32 11.52
C ASN A 143 16.68 -15.17 12.78
N THR A 144 15.74 -14.73 13.62
CA THR A 144 15.29 -15.50 14.79
C THR A 144 14.65 -16.82 14.38
N SER A 145 13.77 -16.79 13.36
CA SER A 145 13.15 -17.98 12.78
C SER A 145 14.19 -18.94 12.19
N GLN A 146 15.18 -18.43 11.45
CA GLN A 146 16.26 -19.24 10.89
C GLN A 146 17.05 -19.97 11.98
N SER A 147 17.36 -19.29 13.09
CA SER A 147 18.03 -19.90 14.24
C SER A 147 17.18 -21.01 14.86
N ALA A 148 15.87 -20.80 14.99
CA ALA A 148 14.94 -21.82 15.48
C ALA A 148 14.87 -23.04 14.53
N ILE A 149 14.83 -22.83 13.21
CA ILE A 149 14.83 -23.91 12.21
C ILE A 149 16.13 -24.72 12.28
N ILE A 150 17.29 -24.07 12.41
CA ILE A 150 18.58 -24.77 12.54
C ILE A 150 18.57 -25.66 13.79
N ASN A 151 18.11 -25.12 14.92
CA ASN A 151 18.02 -25.89 16.18
C ASN A 151 17.06 -27.07 16.05
N ALA A 152 15.87 -26.87 15.48
CA ALA A 152 14.91 -27.94 15.24
C ALA A 152 15.48 -29.02 14.30
N SER A 153 16.15 -28.61 13.22
CA SER A 153 16.80 -29.51 12.26
C SER A 153 17.91 -30.34 12.94
N HIS A 154 18.65 -29.73 13.86
CA HIS A 154 19.64 -30.44 14.65
C HIS A 154 19.02 -31.48 15.58
N SER A 155 17.97 -31.10 16.31
CA SER A 155 17.25 -32.02 17.20
C SER A 155 16.65 -33.20 16.44
N ILE A 156 16.06 -32.96 15.26
CA ILE A 156 15.53 -34.03 14.40
C ILE A 156 16.64 -35.01 14.00
N ARG A 157 17.81 -34.49 13.62
CA ARG A 157 18.95 -35.35 13.25
C ARG A 157 19.37 -36.26 14.40
N LEU A 158 19.51 -35.70 15.60
CA LEU A 158 19.85 -36.49 16.79
C LEU A 158 18.81 -37.58 17.06
N ILE A 159 17.52 -37.24 17.00
CA ILE A 159 16.43 -38.21 17.18
C ILE A 159 16.51 -39.32 16.13
N LEU A 160 16.79 -39.00 14.87
CA LEU A 160 16.94 -40.00 13.81
C LEU A 160 18.14 -40.93 14.03
N ASP A 161 19.27 -40.38 14.47
CA ASP A 161 20.46 -41.15 14.81
C ASP A 161 20.20 -42.09 16.00
N ASP A 162 19.53 -41.59 17.05
CA ASP A 162 19.13 -42.38 18.21
C ASP A 162 18.15 -43.49 17.82
N LEU A 163 17.13 -43.18 17.02
CA LEU A 163 16.16 -44.17 16.52
C LEU A 163 16.84 -45.25 15.67
N LYS A 164 17.83 -44.88 14.86
CA LYS A 164 18.62 -45.84 14.08
C LYS A 164 19.42 -46.77 15.00
N ALA A 165 20.08 -46.22 16.02
CA ALA A 165 20.81 -47.01 17.00
C ALA A 165 19.89 -47.96 17.80
N VAL A 166 18.70 -47.48 18.18
CA VAL A 166 17.68 -48.32 18.83
C VAL A 166 17.21 -49.44 17.90
N SER A 167 16.97 -49.14 16.63
CA SER A 167 16.58 -50.13 15.63
C SER A 167 17.64 -51.22 15.46
N GLU A 168 18.92 -50.87 15.40
CA GLU A 168 20.03 -51.84 15.30
C GLU A 168 20.09 -52.75 16.54
N LYS A 169 19.90 -52.18 17.73
CA LYS A 169 19.85 -52.99 18.96
C LYS A 169 18.67 -53.95 18.99
N ILE A 170 17.50 -53.51 18.53
CA ILE A 170 16.33 -54.39 18.42
C ILE A 170 16.63 -55.52 17.44
N ASP A 171 17.22 -55.22 16.28
CA ASP A 171 17.59 -56.22 15.28
C ASP A 171 18.53 -57.29 15.87
N ILE A 172 19.54 -56.88 16.64
CA ILE A 172 20.41 -57.80 17.39
C ILE A 172 19.59 -58.68 18.35
N ILE A 173 18.70 -58.09 19.16
CA ILE A 173 17.89 -58.85 20.13
C ILE A 173 16.96 -59.84 19.41
N THR A 174 16.34 -59.44 18.30
CA THR A 174 15.42 -60.29 17.54
C THR A 174 16.13 -61.37 16.71
N SER A 175 17.36 -61.10 16.26
CA SER A 175 18.18 -62.08 15.54
C SER A 175 18.84 -63.09 16.47
N CYS A 176 19.02 -62.73 17.75
CA CYS A 176 19.43 -63.66 18.78
C CYS A 176 18.34 -64.73 19.05
N GLN A 177 18.53 -65.94 18.53
CA GLN A 177 17.84 -67.17 18.96
C GLN A 177 18.29 -67.59 20.39
N ILE A 178 18.06 -66.72 21.37
CA ILE A 178 18.45 -66.94 22.78
C ILE A 178 17.41 -67.77 23.54
N LEU A 179 16.23 -68.03 22.97
CA LEU A 179 15.26 -68.93 23.58
C LEU A 179 15.59 -70.38 23.20
N PRO A 180 16.02 -71.23 24.14
CA PRO A 180 16.12 -72.66 23.86
C PRO A 180 14.72 -73.21 23.59
N ASP A 181 14.55 -73.91 22.47
CA ASP A 181 13.35 -74.69 22.19
C ASP A 181 13.28 -75.84 23.22
N ILE A 182 12.51 -75.64 24.29
CA ILE A 182 12.25 -76.68 25.29
C ILE A 182 11.21 -77.63 24.70
N ASN A 183 11.67 -78.69 24.03
CA ASN A 183 10.82 -79.76 23.57
C ASN A 183 10.38 -80.60 24.78
N ILE A 184 9.24 -80.26 25.38
CA ILE A 184 8.60 -81.10 26.40
C ILE A 184 7.96 -82.27 25.66
N SER A 185 8.72 -83.36 25.49
CA SER A 185 8.20 -84.63 25.02
C SER A 185 7.04 -85.05 25.93
N ASN A 186 5.82 -84.96 25.42
CA ASN A 186 4.63 -85.39 26.14
C ASN A 186 4.67 -86.92 26.26
N PRO A 187 4.74 -87.52 27.46
CA PRO A 187 4.89 -88.97 27.64
C PRO A 187 3.63 -89.79 27.25
N LYS A 188 2.70 -89.23 26.46
CA LYS A 188 1.47 -89.92 26.01
C LYS A 188 1.60 -90.62 24.66
N ASP A 189 2.74 -90.54 23.98
CA ASP A 189 2.98 -91.29 22.73
C ASP A 189 3.56 -92.70 22.97
N TYR A 190 3.52 -93.23 24.19
CA TYR A 190 3.56 -94.68 24.41
C TYR A 190 2.17 -95.26 24.11
N THR A 191 1.87 -95.33 22.82
CA THR A 191 0.86 -96.26 22.31
C THR A 191 1.28 -97.68 22.70
N ALA A 192 0.51 -98.29 23.58
CA ALA A 192 0.66 -99.69 23.93
C ALA A 192 0.48 -100.56 22.66
N PRO A 193 1.28 -101.61 22.44
CA PRO A 193 1.01 -102.56 21.38
C PRO A 193 -0.20 -103.41 21.81
N VAL A 194 -1.24 -103.40 20.99
CA VAL A 194 -2.42 -104.26 21.13
C VAL A 194 -2.12 -105.62 20.46
N PRO A 195 -2.21 -106.76 21.15
CA PRO A 195 -2.46 -108.06 20.52
C PRO A 195 -3.96 -108.29 20.24
#